data_AF-A0A4R6L6Y0-F1
#
_entry.id   AF-A0A4R6L6Y0-F1
#
_cell.length_a   1.000
_cell.length_b   1.000
_cell.length_c   1.000
_cell.angle_alpha   90.00
_cell.angle_beta   90.00
_cell.angle_gamma   90.00
#
_symmetry.space_group_name_H-M   'P 1'
#
loop_
_entity.id
_entity.type
_entity.pdbx_description
1 polymer ?
#
loop_
_entity_poly.entity_id
_entity_poly.type
_entity_poly.pdbx_seq_one_letter_code
_entity_poly.pdbx_strand_id
1 'polypeptide(L)'
;MLLLNKGKAISTFLKDKLPFSISIFLCAFLLVFSPVNAMRERKSLKNNSLILSTVTVGTGGNYTTLKAAFDALNSGVVTGVVTIQIISNTSENAMAALNASGTGLANYSSLLIYATGSGYSISGNIANPLVSLNGADNVTIDGRVNATGTAADLVFINTNTSATAAALRLINSAENNTVRYATLKASGLNASTGIIYFVSSASGNGNDNNIIEYCNLTNAGVNRPLNAILSYGTAGRENSSNIIRSNAIYNFFNDSNSSNGINISGNSTDWKINNNSFYDTASLVCKFWQK
;
A
#
# COMPACT_ATOMS: atom_id res chain seq x y z
N MET A 1 33.62 10.91 101.98
CA MET A 1 33.35 12.36 102.04
C MET A 1 32.64 12.73 100.74
N LEU A 2 31.31 12.53 100.73
CA LEU A 2 30.29 13.59 100.59
C LEU A 2 30.48 14.40 99.29
N LEU A 3 29.71 14.19 98.23
CA LEU A 3 28.25 14.31 97.98
C LEU A 3 28.03 15.50 97.03
N LEU A 4 27.34 15.20 95.93
CA LEU A 4 26.54 16.04 95.02
C LEU A 4 26.51 17.58 95.28
N ASN A 5 26.53 18.41 94.21
CA ASN A 5 25.33 18.84 93.47
C ASN A 5 25.58 20.14 92.65
N LYS A 6 24.68 20.37 91.65
CA LYS A 6 24.47 21.56 90.79
C LYS A 6 25.44 21.66 89.59
N GLY A 7 25.04 21.66 88.32
CA GLY A 7 23.74 21.84 87.68
C GLY A 7 23.88 22.86 86.54
N LYS A 8 23.31 22.54 85.36
CA LYS A 8 23.20 23.35 84.12
C LYS A 8 24.49 23.57 83.32
N ALA A 9 24.51 23.50 81.99
CA ALA A 9 23.58 23.05 80.97
C ALA A 9 24.33 23.21 79.63
N ILE A 10 24.07 22.31 78.67
CA ILE A 10 23.83 22.63 77.26
C ILE A 10 24.99 23.36 76.57
N SER A 11 25.80 22.68 75.76
CA SER A 11 25.43 22.10 74.46
C SER A 11 26.31 22.82 73.46
N THR A 12 26.89 22.03 72.55
CA THR A 12 27.34 22.47 71.23
C THR A 12 28.27 23.67 71.20
N PHE A 13 29.49 23.47 70.71
CA PHE A 13 29.84 23.96 69.38
C PHE A 13 31.37 24.03 69.29
N LEU A 14 31.94 22.94 68.77
CA LEU A 14 33.26 22.89 68.15
C LEU A 14 34.48 23.26 69.01
N LYS A 15 35.61 22.82 68.49
CA LYS A 15 36.97 23.26 68.76
C LYS A 15 37.64 22.57 69.94
N ASP A 16 38.52 21.61 69.69
CA ASP A 16 39.75 21.67 68.87
C ASP A 16 40.89 21.48 69.86
N LYS A 17 41.94 20.82 69.35
CA LYS A 17 43.30 20.63 69.88
C LYS A 17 43.50 19.23 70.44
N LEU A 18 44.30 18.33 69.85
CA LEU A 18 45.38 18.43 68.87
C LEU A 18 45.68 16.99 68.32
N PRO A 19 46.48 16.85 67.25
CA PRO A 19 46.51 15.73 66.31
C PRO A 19 47.63 14.71 66.57
N PHE A 20 47.44 13.42 66.23
CA PHE A 20 48.50 12.43 65.89
C PHE A 20 47.78 11.24 65.23
N SER A 21 47.88 11.04 63.91
CA SER A 21 48.85 10.16 63.21
C SER A 21 48.50 8.66 63.30
N ILE A 22 48.46 8.03 62.11
CA ILE A 22 48.48 6.59 61.80
C ILE A 22 47.13 5.83 61.89
N SER A 23 46.51 5.59 60.73
CA SER A 23 46.04 4.24 60.36
C SER A 23 45.69 4.17 58.86
N ILE A 24 46.70 3.84 58.05
CA ILE A 24 46.52 3.10 56.80
C ILE A 24 46.44 1.64 57.23
N PHE A 25 45.26 1.04 57.28
CA PHE A 25 45.11 -0.41 57.37
C PHE A 25 43.69 -0.84 56.96
N LEU A 26 43.47 -1.01 55.67
CA LEU A 26 42.54 -2.03 55.18
C LEU A 26 42.92 -2.42 53.74
N CYS A 27 43.92 -3.28 53.61
CA CYS A 27 44.18 -3.98 52.36
C CYS A 27 44.70 -5.40 52.66
N ALA A 28 44.29 -6.33 51.79
CA ALA A 28 44.71 -7.73 51.65
C ALA A 28 44.14 -8.74 52.67
N PHE A 29 43.23 -9.61 52.23
CA PHE A 29 43.60 -10.91 51.64
C PHE A 29 42.35 -11.70 51.24
N LEU A 30 42.12 -11.91 49.94
CA LEU A 30 41.68 -13.19 49.32
C LEU A 30 41.36 -12.96 47.83
N LEU A 31 42.37 -13.26 47.01
CA LEU A 31 42.24 -13.55 45.59
C LEU A 31 41.57 -14.91 45.43
N VAL A 32 40.44 -14.99 44.74
CA VAL A 32 40.02 -16.22 44.04
C VAL A 32 39.25 -15.82 42.77
N PHE A 33 39.93 -15.98 41.63
CA PHE A 33 39.41 -16.21 40.28
C PHE A 33 38.20 -15.38 39.81
N SER A 34 38.43 -14.51 38.83
CA SER A 34 37.38 -14.06 37.91
C SER A 34 36.98 -15.22 36.99
N PRO A 35 35.73 -15.70 36.97
CA PRO A 35 35.13 -16.02 35.71
C PRO A 35 34.59 -14.72 35.14
N VAL A 36 35.19 -14.29 34.04
CA VAL A 36 34.46 -13.80 32.87
C VAL A 36 33.05 -14.39 32.90
N ASN A 37 32.03 -13.57 33.22
CA ASN A 37 30.61 -13.77 32.90
C ASN A 37 29.73 -12.81 33.72
N ALA A 38 29.89 -11.52 33.46
CA ALA A 38 28.75 -10.60 33.49
C ALA A 38 28.92 -9.61 32.35
N MET A 39 29.14 -10.15 31.14
CA MET A 39 28.73 -9.45 29.94
C MET A 39 27.21 -9.34 30.07
N ARG A 40 26.73 -8.19 30.56
CA ARG A 40 25.38 -7.77 30.24
C ARG A 40 25.40 -7.65 28.72
N GLU A 41 25.03 -8.72 28.04
CA GLU A 41 24.52 -8.62 26.68
C GLU A 41 23.38 -7.60 26.79
N ARG A 42 23.70 -6.34 26.52
CA ARG A 42 22.80 -5.63 25.64
C ARG A 42 22.82 -6.51 24.41
N LYS A 43 21.79 -7.36 24.26
CA LYS A 43 21.20 -7.52 22.94
C LYS A 43 20.94 -6.09 22.50
N SER A 44 21.93 -5.51 21.82
CA SER A 44 21.67 -4.52 20.82
C SER A 44 20.83 -5.32 19.84
N LEU A 45 19.52 -5.35 20.11
CA LEU A 45 18.58 -5.14 19.05
C LEU A 45 19.03 -3.80 18.47
N LYS A 46 20.03 -3.85 17.59
CA LYS A 46 19.87 -3.22 16.32
C LYS A 46 18.51 -3.76 15.87
N ASN A 47 17.46 -3.01 16.19
CA ASN A 47 16.45 -2.79 15.20
C ASN A 47 17.22 -2.17 14.03
N ASN A 48 17.97 -3.02 13.30
CA ASN A 48 17.90 -2.98 11.87
C ASN A 48 16.40 -3.12 11.66
N SER A 49 15.70 -1.97 11.67
CA SER A 49 14.51 -1.81 10.89
C SER A 49 14.96 -2.30 9.54
N LEU A 50 14.70 -3.58 9.29
CA LEU A 50 15.07 -4.22 8.06
C LEU A 50 14.13 -3.51 7.12
N ILE A 51 14.64 -2.45 6.48
CA ILE A 51 13.93 -1.73 5.44
C ILE A 51 13.76 -2.81 4.37
N LEU A 52 12.66 -3.54 4.45
CA LEU A 52 12.27 -4.49 3.43
C LEU A 52 11.84 -3.64 2.25
N SER A 53 12.83 -3.25 1.46
CA SER A 53 12.64 -2.69 0.12
C SER A 53 12.03 -3.72 -0.83
N THR A 54 11.97 -5.00 -0.42
CA THR A 54 11.25 -6.05 -1.13
C THR A 54 10.46 -6.89 -0.15
N VAL A 55 9.16 -7.05 -0.40
CA VAL A 55 8.26 -7.93 0.34
C VAL A 55 7.56 -8.87 -0.63
N THR A 56 7.23 -10.08 -0.17
CA THR A 56 6.54 -11.09 -0.95
C THR A 56 5.07 -11.22 -0.52
N VAL A 57 4.18 -11.39 -1.49
CA VAL A 57 2.73 -11.51 -1.31
C VAL A 57 2.25 -12.83 -1.92
N GLY A 58 1.52 -13.61 -1.13
CA GLY A 58 0.97 -14.91 -1.51
C GLY A 58 1.25 -15.99 -0.47
N THR A 59 0.85 -17.23 -0.75
CA THR A 59 1.10 -18.38 0.13
C THR A 59 2.59 -18.52 0.45
N GLY A 60 2.93 -18.49 1.74
CA GLY A 60 4.31 -18.58 2.22
C GLY A 60 5.14 -17.29 2.12
N GLY A 61 4.55 -16.18 1.65
CA GLY A 61 5.21 -14.87 1.56
C GLY A 61 5.22 -14.10 2.88
N ASN A 62 5.81 -12.91 2.86
CA ASN A 62 5.80 -11.98 4.01
C ASN A 62 4.36 -11.58 4.38
N TYR A 63 3.49 -11.45 3.38
CA TYR A 63 2.07 -11.17 3.54
C TYR A 63 1.26 -12.16 2.70
N THR A 64 0.14 -12.64 3.24
CA THR A 64 -0.71 -13.59 2.51
C THR A 64 -1.58 -12.94 1.43
N THR A 65 -1.77 -11.62 1.51
CA THR A 65 -2.63 -10.84 0.61
C THR A 65 -1.99 -9.50 0.27
N LEU A 66 -2.40 -8.89 -0.85
CA LEU A 66 -1.95 -7.55 -1.23
C LEU A 66 -2.44 -6.52 -0.21
N LYS A 67 -3.66 -6.68 0.31
CA LYS A 67 -4.16 -5.81 1.38
C LYS A 67 -3.23 -5.81 2.59
N ALA A 68 -2.77 -6.97 3.05
CA ALA A 68 -1.90 -7.05 4.23
C ALA A 68 -0.54 -6.36 3.99
N ALA A 69 0.00 -6.42 2.77
CA ALA A 69 1.18 -5.66 2.40
C ALA A 69 0.91 -4.14 2.37
N PHE A 70 -0.24 -3.71 1.87
CA PHE A 70 -0.65 -2.30 1.90
C PHE A 70 -0.91 -1.80 3.33
N ASP A 71 -1.49 -2.61 4.21
CA ASP A 71 -1.66 -2.27 5.63
C ASP A 71 -0.29 -2.07 6.30
N ALA A 72 0.73 -2.87 5.95
CA ALA A 72 2.10 -2.71 6.45
C ALA A 72 2.80 -1.45 5.92
N LEU A 73 2.58 -1.09 4.65
CA LEU A 73 3.01 0.18 4.07
C LEU A 73 2.34 1.38 4.79
N ASN A 74 1.02 1.32 4.95
CA ASN A 74 0.23 2.39 5.57
C ASN A 74 0.56 2.61 7.05
N SER A 75 1.02 1.57 7.74
CA SER A 75 1.45 1.61 9.14
C SER A 75 2.95 1.93 9.32
N GLY A 76 3.67 2.17 8.23
CA GLY A 76 5.10 2.50 8.26
C GLY A 76 6.03 1.33 8.61
N VAL A 77 5.52 0.09 8.56
CA VAL A 77 6.33 -1.12 8.75
C VAL A 77 7.20 -1.37 7.52
N VAL A 78 6.66 -1.10 6.33
CA VAL A 78 7.38 -1.15 5.05
C VAL A 78 7.53 0.27 4.54
N THR A 79 8.76 0.70 4.23
CA THR A 79 9.08 2.09 3.90
C THR A 79 10.17 2.21 2.84
N GLY A 80 10.36 3.42 2.28
CA GLY A 80 11.42 3.73 1.32
C GLY A 80 11.05 3.40 -0.13
N VAL A 81 12.00 2.85 -0.89
CA VAL A 81 11.76 2.33 -2.25
C VAL A 81 11.31 0.88 -2.11
N VAL A 82 10.06 0.59 -2.46
CA VAL A 82 9.42 -0.69 -2.14
C VAL A 82 9.14 -1.50 -3.40
N THR A 83 9.37 -2.81 -3.31
CA THR A 83 8.99 -3.81 -4.29
C THR A 83 8.08 -4.83 -3.62
N ILE A 84 6.92 -5.10 -4.20
CA ILE A 84 6.03 -6.19 -3.84
C ILE A 84 6.11 -7.26 -4.92
N GLN A 85 6.53 -8.45 -4.54
CA GLN A 85 6.59 -9.63 -5.40
C GLN A 85 5.39 -10.53 -5.13
N ILE A 86 4.51 -10.70 -6.11
CA ILE A 86 3.42 -11.68 -6.04
C ILE A 86 4.00 -13.05 -6.35
N ILE A 87 4.04 -13.93 -5.34
CA ILE A 87 4.69 -15.25 -5.42
C ILE A 87 3.72 -16.40 -5.61
N SER A 88 2.41 -16.13 -5.50
CA SER A 88 1.33 -17.07 -5.81
C SER A 88 -0.01 -16.32 -5.80
N ASN A 89 -1.10 -17.02 -6.15
CA ASN A 89 -2.45 -16.47 -6.12
C ASN A 89 -2.83 -15.96 -4.72
N THR A 90 -3.54 -14.83 -4.67
CA THR A 90 -4.16 -14.32 -3.45
C THR A 90 -5.69 -14.20 -3.59
N SER A 91 -6.36 -14.26 -2.43
CA SER A 91 -7.78 -13.96 -2.28
C SER A 91 -7.93 -12.84 -1.27
N GLU A 92 -8.30 -11.66 -1.74
CA GLU A 92 -8.62 -10.49 -0.93
C GLU A 92 -10.06 -10.62 -0.41
N ASN A 93 -10.25 -10.39 0.90
CA ASN A 93 -11.56 -10.35 1.55
C ASN A 93 -12.09 -8.93 1.77
N ALA A 94 -11.23 -7.93 1.54
CA ALA A 94 -11.52 -6.51 1.66
C ALA A 94 -10.60 -5.74 0.69
N MET A 95 -10.98 -4.51 0.39
CA MET A 95 -10.21 -3.62 -0.49
C MET A 95 -8.76 -3.48 -0.02
N ALA A 96 -7.81 -3.71 -0.92
CA ALA A 96 -6.41 -3.36 -0.74
C ALA A 96 -6.24 -1.86 -1.04
N ALA A 97 -6.25 -1.04 0.01
CA ALA A 97 -6.10 0.42 -0.12
C ALA A 97 -4.68 0.86 0.28
N LEU A 98 -3.97 1.51 -0.63
CA LEU A 98 -2.68 2.15 -0.37
C LEU A 98 -2.91 3.65 -0.20
N ASN A 99 -2.46 4.22 0.92
CA ASN A 99 -2.57 5.66 1.18
C ASN A 99 -1.37 6.42 0.63
N ALA A 100 -1.55 7.73 0.45
CA ALA A 100 -0.47 8.66 0.13
C ALA A 100 0.71 8.53 1.10
N SER A 101 1.92 8.61 0.57
CA SER A 101 3.11 8.79 1.41
C SER A 101 2.98 10.08 2.22
N GLY A 102 3.40 10.05 3.48
CA GLY A 102 3.19 11.14 4.44
C GLY A 102 1.80 11.17 5.10
N THR A 103 0.85 10.31 4.70
CA THR A 103 -0.43 10.15 5.42
C THR A 103 -0.28 9.13 6.54
N GLY A 104 -0.55 9.56 7.79
CA GLY A 104 -0.37 8.72 8.96
C GLY A 104 1.10 8.32 9.12
N LEU A 105 1.39 7.02 9.08
CA LEU A 105 2.76 6.49 9.15
C LEU A 105 3.28 6.01 7.79
N ALA A 106 2.50 6.16 6.71
CA ALA A 106 2.92 5.77 5.37
C ALA A 106 4.15 6.58 4.94
N ASN A 107 5.22 5.90 4.52
CA ASN A 107 6.46 6.56 4.13
C ASN A 107 7.20 5.75 3.06
N TYR A 108 6.83 5.93 1.80
CA TYR A 108 7.50 5.35 0.65
C TYR A 108 7.77 6.41 -0.42
N SER A 109 8.81 6.22 -1.23
CA SER A 109 9.13 7.11 -2.35
C SER A 109 8.63 6.56 -3.69
N SER A 110 8.59 5.24 -3.82
CA SER A 110 8.03 4.54 -4.97
C SER A 110 7.66 3.12 -4.58
N LEU A 111 6.72 2.54 -5.33
CA LEU A 111 6.28 1.17 -5.16
C LEU A 111 6.23 0.46 -6.52
N LEU A 112 6.89 -0.67 -6.64
CA LEU A 112 6.79 -1.58 -7.78
C LEU A 112 6.07 -2.86 -7.36
N ILE A 113 5.06 -3.29 -8.10
CA ILE A 113 4.33 -4.54 -7.89
C ILE A 113 4.48 -5.40 -9.16
N TYR A 114 4.97 -6.65 -9.03
CA TYR A 114 5.02 -7.61 -10.13
C TYR A 114 4.92 -9.06 -9.65
N ALA A 115 4.64 -10.00 -10.55
CA ALA A 115 4.57 -11.43 -10.24
C ALA A 115 5.90 -12.14 -10.51
N THR A 116 6.30 -13.09 -9.64
CA THR A 116 7.52 -13.88 -9.84
C THR A 116 7.33 -15.14 -10.69
N GLY A 117 6.07 -15.49 -10.95
CA GLY A 117 5.66 -16.62 -11.79
C GLY A 117 4.44 -16.27 -12.63
N SER A 118 4.14 -17.12 -13.61
CA SER A 118 3.05 -16.90 -14.55
C SER A 118 1.69 -17.36 -14.04
N GLY A 119 0.61 -16.77 -14.55
CA GLY A 119 -0.76 -17.17 -14.23
C GLY A 119 -1.19 -16.84 -12.80
N TYR A 120 -0.46 -15.94 -12.12
CA TYR A 120 -0.84 -15.48 -10.79
C TYR A 120 -2.00 -14.49 -10.84
N SER A 121 -2.84 -14.54 -9.81
CA SER A 121 -3.98 -13.65 -9.66
C SER A 121 -4.09 -13.06 -8.27
N ILE A 122 -4.48 -11.79 -8.20
CA ILE A 122 -5.04 -11.15 -7.01
C ILE A 122 -6.55 -11.09 -7.26
N SER A 123 -7.30 -11.83 -6.45
CA SER A 123 -8.73 -12.04 -6.70
C SER A 123 -9.58 -11.67 -5.49
N GLY A 124 -10.86 -11.35 -5.70
CA GLY A 124 -11.80 -11.12 -4.61
C GLY A 124 -13.24 -11.05 -5.09
N ASN A 125 -14.16 -11.19 -4.14
CA ASN A 125 -15.58 -10.90 -4.31
C ASN A 125 -15.96 -9.78 -3.34
N ILE A 126 -15.53 -8.55 -3.65
CA ILE A 126 -15.56 -7.42 -2.71
C ILE A 126 -16.54 -6.36 -3.22
N ALA A 127 -17.48 -5.94 -2.37
CA ALA A 127 -18.42 -4.84 -2.63
C ALA A 127 -17.75 -3.44 -2.51
N ASN A 128 -16.57 -3.30 -3.11
CA ASN A 128 -15.68 -2.14 -3.17
C ASN A 128 -14.63 -2.43 -4.25
N PRO A 129 -13.75 -1.49 -4.63
CA PRO A 129 -12.59 -1.79 -5.46
C PRO A 129 -11.74 -2.92 -4.86
N LEU A 130 -11.17 -3.77 -5.71
CA LEU A 130 -10.17 -4.75 -5.27
C LEU A 130 -8.90 -4.04 -4.80
N VAL A 131 -8.42 -3.09 -5.60
CA VAL A 131 -7.27 -2.22 -5.30
C VAL A 131 -7.70 -0.75 -5.34
N SER A 132 -7.27 0.04 -4.38
CA SER A 132 -7.47 1.50 -4.36
C SER A 132 -6.16 2.21 -4.07
N LEU A 133 -5.72 3.06 -5.00
CA LEU A 133 -4.66 4.04 -4.81
C LEU A 133 -5.30 5.31 -4.28
N ASN A 134 -5.14 5.57 -2.98
CA ASN A 134 -5.79 6.66 -2.24
C ASN A 134 -4.77 7.76 -1.93
N GLY A 135 -4.59 8.67 -2.88
CA GLY A 135 -3.51 9.65 -2.89
C GLY A 135 -2.12 9.01 -3.04
N ALA A 136 -2.06 7.74 -3.40
CA ALA A 136 -0.80 7.02 -3.56
C ALA A 136 -0.12 7.45 -4.86
N ASP A 137 1.15 7.78 -4.75
CA ASP A 137 1.95 8.32 -5.86
C ASP A 137 3.12 7.40 -6.19
N ASN A 138 3.61 7.49 -7.43
CA ASN A 138 4.77 6.74 -7.91
C ASN A 138 4.63 5.20 -7.75
N VAL A 139 3.42 4.69 -7.94
CA VAL A 139 3.13 3.25 -7.94
C VAL A 139 3.18 2.71 -9.35
N THR A 140 4.00 1.68 -9.58
CA THR A 140 3.99 0.87 -10.79
C THR A 140 3.38 -0.50 -10.49
N ILE A 141 2.27 -0.83 -11.15
CA ILE A 141 1.75 -2.19 -11.28
C ILE A 141 2.23 -2.73 -12.63
N ASP A 142 3.12 -3.71 -12.60
CA ASP A 142 3.67 -4.36 -13.78
C ASP A 142 3.25 -5.83 -13.81
N GLY A 143 2.31 -6.16 -14.69
CA GLY A 143 1.79 -7.52 -14.75
C GLY A 143 2.65 -8.52 -15.50
N ARG A 144 3.86 -8.14 -15.96
CA ARG A 144 4.81 -9.08 -16.55
C ARG A 144 5.47 -9.94 -15.49
N VAL A 145 5.78 -11.20 -15.84
CA VAL A 145 6.58 -12.07 -14.98
C VAL A 145 7.97 -11.45 -14.80
N ASN A 146 8.35 -11.27 -13.54
CA ASN A 146 9.57 -10.60 -13.12
C ASN A 146 9.74 -9.18 -13.70
N ALA A 147 8.64 -8.50 -14.07
CA ALA A 147 8.65 -7.21 -14.77
C ALA A 147 9.44 -7.23 -16.11
N THR A 148 9.53 -8.40 -16.76
CA THR A 148 10.30 -8.61 -18.00
C THR A 148 9.45 -9.16 -19.15
N GLY A 149 9.87 -8.91 -20.39
CA GLY A 149 9.12 -9.33 -21.58
C GLY A 149 7.95 -8.41 -21.91
N THR A 150 6.94 -8.97 -22.59
CA THR A 150 5.81 -8.22 -23.18
C THR A 150 4.44 -8.86 -22.93
N ALA A 151 4.37 -9.99 -22.23
CA ALA A 151 3.10 -10.67 -21.95
C ALA A 151 2.37 -10.01 -20.78
N ALA A 152 1.06 -9.78 -20.94
CA ALA A 152 0.21 -9.30 -19.87
C ALA A 152 -0.32 -10.47 -19.02
N ASP A 153 0.30 -10.75 -17.87
CA ASP A 153 0.14 -12.03 -17.18
C ASP A 153 -0.59 -11.92 -15.82
N LEU A 154 -0.10 -11.08 -14.89
CA LEU A 154 -0.73 -10.91 -13.58
C LEU A 154 -2.18 -10.43 -13.73
N VAL A 155 -3.10 -11.15 -13.08
CA VAL A 155 -4.53 -10.91 -13.18
C VAL A 155 -5.09 -10.28 -11.90
N PHE A 156 -5.81 -9.18 -12.03
CA PHE A 156 -6.61 -8.58 -10.97
C PHE A 156 -8.09 -8.85 -11.25
N ILE A 157 -8.80 -9.51 -10.33
CA ILE A 157 -10.18 -9.94 -10.57
C ILE A 157 -11.07 -9.57 -9.39
N ASN A 158 -12.07 -8.72 -9.63
CA ASN A 158 -13.18 -8.52 -8.71
C ASN A 158 -14.48 -9.05 -9.31
N THR A 159 -15.01 -10.14 -8.76
CA THR A 159 -16.23 -10.78 -9.29
C THR A 159 -17.52 -10.14 -8.78
N ASN A 160 -17.44 -9.20 -7.84
CA ASN A 160 -18.60 -8.61 -7.20
C ASN A 160 -19.38 -7.67 -8.12
N THR A 161 -20.71 -7.67 -8.02
CA THR A 161 -21.61 -6.88 -8.87
C THR A 161 -22.17 -5.62 -8.18
N SER A 162 -21.76 -5.34 -6.94
CA SER A 162 -22.22 -4.18 -6.19
C SER A 162 -21.83 -2.87 -6.89
N ALA A 163 -22.55 -1.80 -6.56
CA ALA A 163 -22.41 -0.51 -7.23
C ALA A 163 -20.99 0.09 -7.19
N THR A 164 -20.17 -0.29 -6.21
CA THR A 164 -18.80 0.21 -6.00
C THR A 164 -17.72 -0.78 -6.43
N ALA A 165 -18.09 -1.95 -6.98
CA ALA A 165 -17.14 -2.99 -7.34
C ALA A 165 -16.33 -2.60 -8.60
N ALA A 166 -15.01 -2.76 -8.50
CA ALA A 166 -14.04 -2.47 -9.57
C ALA A 166 -12.76 -3.29 -9.36
N ALA A 167 -11.89 -3.32 -10.36
CA ALA A 167 -10.55 -3.89 -10.21
C ALA A 167 -9.59 -2.86 -9.59
N LEU A 168 -9.62 -1.62 -10.08
CA LEU A 168 -8.72 -0.56 -9.63
C LEU A 168 -9.44 0.79 -9.51
N ARG A 169 -9.20 1.49 -8.40
CA ARG A 169 -9.60 2.90 -8.21
C ARG A 169 -8.38 3.79 -7.99
N LEU A 170 -8.38 4.95 -8.62
CA LEU A 170 -7.51 6.08 -8.30
C LEU A 170 -8.37 7.20 -7.71
N ILE A 171 -8.01 7.68 -6.53
CA ILE A 171 -8.78 8.68 -5.76
C ILE A 171 -7.86 9.56 -4.93
N ASN A 172 -8.31 10.76 -4.57
CA ASN A 172 -7.64 11.66 -3.61
C ASN A 172 -6.22 12.06 -4.02
N SER A 173 -6.08 12.41 -5.30
CA SER A 173 -4.84 12.82 -5.92
C SER A 173 -3.79 11.72 -5.94
N ALA A 174 -4.18 10.57 -6.49
CA ALA A 174 -3.23 9.54 -6.88
C ALA A 174 -2.53 9.98 -8.17
N GLU A 175 -1.25 10.30 -8.09
CA GLU A 175 -0.48 10.92 -9.15
C GLU A 175 0.72 10.07 -9.60
N ASN A 176 1.12 10.19 -10.88
CA ASN A 176 2.32 9.55 -11.42
C ASN A 176 2.35 8.02 -11.29
N ASN A 177 1.19 7.36 -11.33
CA ASN A 177 1.09 5.91 -11.27
C ASN A 177 1.10 5.29 -12.67
N THR A 178 1.64 4.08 -12.78
CA THR A 178 1.64 3.30 -14.03
C THR A 178 1.05 1.92 -13.81
N VAL A 179 0.06 1.56 -14.60
CA VAL A 179 -0.47 0.21 -14.69
C VAL A 179 -0.14 -0.31 -16.08
N ARG A 180 0.65 -1.38 -16.15
CA ARG A 180 1.10 -1.94 -17.41
C ARG A 180 1.08 -3.45 -17.46
N TYR A 181 0.80 -4.00 -18.63
CA TYR A 181 0.86 -5.44 -18.89
C TYR A 181 0.08 -6.26 -17.84
N ALA A 182 -1.03 -5.74 -17.34
CA ALA A 182 -1.88 -6.45 -16.38
C ALA A 182 -3.21 -6.81 -17.04
N THR A 183 -3.82 -7.90 -16.58
CA THR A 183 -5.21 -8.21 -16.94
C THR A 183 -6.12 -7.80 -15.80
N LEU A 184 -6.98 -6.81 -16.00
CA LEU A 184 -7.92 -6.32 -14.99
C LEU A 184 -9.35 -6.70 -15.36
N LYS A 185 -10.03 -7.34 -14.40
CA LYS A 185 -11.39 -7.85 -14.58
C LYS A 185 -12.32 -7.37 -13.46
N ALA A 186 -13.48 -6.85 -13.83
CA ALA A 186 -14.51 -6.42 -12.88
C ALA A 186 -15.92 -6.82 -13.32
N SER A 187 -16.85 -6.88 -12.36
CA SER A 187 -18.27 -7.22 -12.58
C SER A 187 -19.24 -6.09 -12.19
N GLY A 188 -18.76 -4.92 -11.77
CA GLY A 188 -19.61 -3.82 -11.31
C GLY A 188 -20.46 -3.22 -12.44
N LEU A 189 -21.76 -3.02 -12.19
CA LEU A 189 -22.75 -2.58 -13.20
C LEU A 189 -23.23 -1.13 -12.98
N ASN A 190 -22.45 -0.29 -12.30
CA ASN A 190 -22.83 1.09 -12.00
C ASN A 190 -22.21 2.06 -13.00
N ALA A 191 -22.96 3.08 -13.42
CA ALA A 191 -22.50 4.09 -14.36
C ALA A 191 -21.39 5.00 -13.79
N SER A 192 -21.30 5.09 -12.45
CA SER A 192 -20.29 5.85 -11.70
C SER A 192 -19.04 5.03 -11.37
N THR A 193 -18.90 3.80 -11.90
CA THR A 193 -17.68 3.00 -11.77
C THR A 193 -17.24 2.40 -13.11
N GLY A 194 -16.10 1.71 -13.10
CA GLY A 194 -15.63 0.91 -14.21
C GLY A 194 -14.69 -0.19 -13.76
N ILE A 195 -14.04 -0.88 -14.71
CA ILE A 195 -12.95 -1.81 -14.38
C ILE A 195 -11.83 -1.04 -13.68
N ILE A 196 -11.44 0.07 -14.29
CA ILE A 196 -10.58 1.09 -13.71
C ILE A 196 -11.36 2.40 -13.65
N TYR A 197 -11.27 3.14 -12.56
CA TYR A 197 -11.86 4.46 -12.51
C TYR A 197 -11.07 5.47 -11.68
N PHE A 198 -11.10 6.70 -12.15
CA PHE A 198 -10.48 7.89 -11.58
C PHE A 198 -11.59 8.78 -11.03
N VAL A 199 -11.59 9.04 -9.74
CA VAL A 199 -12.71 9.70 -9.04
C VAL A 199 -12.23 10.81 -8.11
N SER A 200 -13.14 11.75 -7.84
CA SER A 200 -13.07 12.89 -6.91
C SER A 200 -11.86 12.93 -5.95
N SER A 201 -11.19 14.07 -5.91
CA SER A 201 -10.13 14.35 -4.93
C SER A 201 -10.59 15.31 -3.84
N ALA A 202 -10.44 14.90 -2.58
CA ALA A 202 -10.72 15.74 -1.40
C ALA A 202 -9.58 16.70 -1.02
N SER A 203 -8.39 16.54 -1.61
CA SER A 203 -7.23 17.44 -1.52
C SER A 203 -6.32 17.24 -2.73
N GLY A 204 -5.35 18.15 -2.97
CA GLY A 204 -4.39 18.05 -4.08
C GLY A 204 -4.94 18.55 -5.42
N ASN A 205 -4.34 18.09 -6.53
CA ASN A 205 -4.57 18.62 -7.87
C ASN A 205 -5.62 17.84 -8.69
N GLY A 206 -5.98 16.62 -8.28
CA GLY A 206 -6.70 15.68 -9.13
C GLY A 206 -5.89 14.38 -9.28
N ASN A 207 -6.48 13.34 -9.86
CA ASN A 207 -5.73 12.12 -10.13
C ASN A 207 -4.98 12.28 -11.45
N ASP A 208 -3.70 12.65 -11.38
CA ASP A 208 -2.98 13.23 -12.51
C ASP A 208 -1.77 12.42 -12.96
N ASN A 209 -1.37 12.57 -14.21
CA ASN A 209 -0.15 11.98 -14.76
C ASN A 209 -0.08 10.44 -14.64
N ASN A 210 -1.22 9.76 -14.59
CA ASN A 210 -1.26 8.32 -14.53
C ASN A 210 -1.27 7.70 -15.93
N ILE A 211 -0.68 6.52 -16.06
CA ILE A 211 -0.56 5.79 -17.32
C ILE A 211 -1.20 4.41 -17.18
N ILE A 212 -2.16 4.11 -18.06
CA ILE A 212 -2.70 2.76 -18.25
C ILE A 212 -2.27 2.28 -19.63
N GLU A 213 -1.39 1.28 -19.68
CA GLU A 213 -0.83 0.81 -20.96
C GLU A 213 -0.64 -0.70 -21.11
N TYR A 214 -0.77 -1.22 -22.34
CA TYR A 214 -0.55 -2.64 -22.63
C TYR A 214 -1.37 -3.60 -21.75
N CYS A 215 -2.50 -3.14 -21.20
CA CYS A 215 -3.35 -3.94 -20.32
C CYS A 215 -4.49 -4.61 -21.09
N ASN A 216 -5.00 -5.70 -20.53
CA ASN A 216 -6.25 -6.34 -20.94
C ASN A 216 -7.34 -5.93 -19.94
N LEU A 217 -8.34 -5.17 -20.39
CA LEU A 217 -9.47 -4.73 -19.56
C LEU A 217 -10.74 -5.43 -20.03
N THR A 218 -11.31 -6.28 -19.18
CA THR A 218 -12.51 -7.06 -19.51
C THR A 218 -13.44 -7.25 -18.33
N ASN A 219 -14.62 -7.77 -18.61
CA ASN A 219 -15.55 -8.24 -17.60
C ASN A 219 -15.01 -9.44 -16.78
N ALA A 220 -15.48 -9.58 -15.55
CA ALA A 220 -15.33 -10.81 -14.76
C ALA A 220 -16.59 -11.67 -14.90
N GLY A 221 -16.41 -12.92 -15.36
CA GLY A 221 -17.53 -13.83 -15.61
C GLY A 221 -18.44 -13.34 -16.75
N VAL A 222 -19.74 -13.19 -16.48
CA VAL A 222 -20.75 -12.75 -17.47
C VAL A 222 -21.16 -11.29 -17.33
N ASN A 223 -20.84 -10.64 -16.20
CA ASN A 223 -21.32 -9.30 -15.88
C ASN A 223 -20.45 -8.25 -16.54
N ARG A 224 -21.00 -7.52 -17.51
CA ARG A 224 -20.26 -6.56 -18.33
C ARG A 224 -20.26 -5.16 -17.71
N PRO A 225 -19.10 -4.63 -17.27
CA PRO A 225 -19.04 -3.30 -16.66
C PRO A 225 -19.52 -2.20 -17.60
N LEU A 226 -20.27 -1.23 -17.05
CA LEU A 226 -20.80 -0.12 -17.85
C LEU A 226 -19.72 0.84 -18.32
N ASN A 227 -18.56 0.88 -17.66
CA ASN A 227 -17.38 1.54 -18.19
C ASN A 227 -16.18 0.60 -18.05
N ALA A 228 -15.33 0.47 -19.06
CA ALA A 228 -14.04 -0.17 -18.84
C ALA A 228 -13.08 0.78 -18.13
N ILE A 229 -12.92 2.01 -18.65
CA ILE A 229 -12.25 3.11 -17.94
C ILE A 229 -13.22 4.28 -17.78
N LEU A 230 -13.31 4.82 -16.56
CA LEU A 230 -14.10 6.01 -16.24
C LEU A 230 -13.23 7.06 -15.55
N SER A 231 -13.40 8.33 -15.91
CA SER A 231 -12.89 9.47 -15.15
C SER A 231 -14.00 10.46 -14.85
N TYR A 232 -14.11 10.89 -13.59
CA TYR A 232 -14.86 12.08 -13.19
C TYR A 232 -14.17 12.73 -11.98
N GLY A 233 -13.62 13.92 -12.17
CA GLY A 233 -12.90 14.63 -11.12
C GLY A 233 -13.79 15.53 -10.27
N THR A 234 -13.15 16.42 -9.52
CA THR A 234 -13.80 17.49 -8.76
C THR A 234 -13.47 18.83 -9.40
N ALA A 235 -14.41 19.78 -9.42
CA ALA A 235 -14.14 21.12 -9.95
C ALA A 235 -12.97 21.79 -9.19
N GLY A 236 -11.99 22.33 -9.93
CA GLY A 236 -10.75 22.89 -9.40
C GLY A 236 -9.71 21.84 -8.97
N ARG A 237 -9.98 20.56 -9.24
CA ARG A 237 -9.13 19.39 -9.01
C ARG A 237 -9.37 18.34 -10.09
N GLU A 238 -9.26 18.81 -11.32
CA GLU A 238 -9.54 18.04 -12.50
C GLU A 238 -8.59 16.86 -12.60
N ASN A 239 -9.08 15.68 -13.01
CA ASN A 239 -8.18 14.59 -13.36
C ASN A 239 -7.48 14.94 -14.68
N SER A 240 -6.17 15.20 -14.64
CA SER A 240 -5.42 15.83 -15.73
C SER A 240 -4.23 15.01 -16.24
N SER A 241 -3.84 15.23 -17.49
CA SER A 241 -2.59 14.69 -18.08
C SER A 241 -2.44 13.16 -18.02
N ASN A 242 -3.55 12.43 -17.89
CA ASN A 242 -3.55 10.98 -17.84
C ASN A 242 -3.46 10.38 -19.26
N ILE A 243 -2.85 9.19 -19.36
CA ILE A 243 -2.62 8.50 -20.63
C ILE A 243 -3.25 7.12 -20.60
N ILE A 244 -4.09 6.82 -21.59
CA ILE A 244 -4.63 5.48 -21.84
C ILE A 244 -4.12 5.05 -23.20
N ARG A 245 -3.21 4.07 -23.26
CA ARG A 245 -2.63 3.65 -24.55
C ARG A 245 -2.36 2.18 -24.73
N SER A 246 -2.43 1.69 -25.97
CA SER A 246 -2.04 0.31 -26.30
C SER A 246 -2.77 -0.78 -25.50
N ASN A 247 -3.96 -0.50 -24.99
CA ASN A 247 -4.75 -1.46 -24.22
C ASN A 247 -5.69 -2.25 -25.13
N ALA A 248 -5.99 -3.49 -24.74
CA ALA A 248 -7.11 -4.26 -25.25
C ALA A 248 -8.30 -4.10 -24.29
N ILE A 249 -9.38 -3.47 -24.75
CA ILE A 249 -10.57 -3.17 -23.97
C ILE A 249 -11.74 -3.94 -24.59
N TYR A 250 -12.25 -4.95 -23.89
CA TYR A 250 -13.20 -5.88 -24.49
C TYR A 250 -14.28 -6.38 -23.55
N ASN A 251 -15.35 -6.93 -24.14
CA ASN A 251 -16.53 -7.47 -23.44
C ASN A 251 -17.21 -6.47 -22.47
N PHE A 252 -17.16 -5.18 -22.78
CA PHE A 252 -17.80 -4.13 -21.99
C PHE A 252 -19.19 -3.73 -22.52
N PHE A 253 -19.53 -4.10 -23.77
CA PHE A 253 -20.81 -3.71 -24.36
C PHE A 253 -21.98 -4.35 -23.59
N ASN A 254 -22.80 -3.53 -22.97
CA ASN A 254 -23.99 -3.95 -22.25
C ASN A 254 -25.23 -3.65 -23.11
N ASP A 255 -26.06 -4.65 -23.39
CA ASP A 255 -27.23 -4.51 -24.28
C ASP A 255 -28.46 -3.86 -23.61
N SER A 256 -28.41 -3.72 -22.29
CA SER A 256 -29.52 -3.23 -21.46
C SER A 256 -29.25 -1.84 -20.89
N ASN A 257 -28.01 -1.34 -20.97
CA ASN A 257 -27.57 -0.07 -20.42
C ASN A 257 -26.54 0.61 -21.32
N SER A 258 -26.44 1.93 -21.26
CA SER A 258 -25.35 2.67 -21.90
C SER A 258 -24.01 2.22 -21.31
N SER A 259 -23.15 1.65 -22.16
CA SER A 259 -21.81 1.21 -21.79
C SER A 259 -20.73 1.90 -22.61
N ASN A 260 -19.57 2.20 -21.99
CA ASN A 260 -18.46 2.91 -22.63
C ASN A 260 -17.15 2.12 -22.48
N GLY A 261 -16.33 2.07 -23.53
CA GLY A 261 -14.97 1.56 -23.41
C GLY A 261 -14.12 2.53 -22.56
N ILE A 262 -14.14 3.81 -22.92
CA ILE A 262 -13.51 4.88 -22.13
C ILE A 262 -14.51 6.02 -22.02
N ASN A 263 -14.82 6.43 -20.79
CA ASN A 263 -15.66 7.58 -20.49
C ASN A 263 -14.86 8.62 -19.70
N ILE A 264 -14.47 9.71 -20.36
CA ILE A 264 -13.84 10.86 -19.73
C ILE A 264 -14.94 11.91 -19.48
N SER A 265 -15.51 11.88 -18.28
CA SER A 265 -16.61 12.76 -17.86
C SER A 265 -16.09 14.06 -17.23
N GLY A 266 -17.00 14.85 -16.65
CA GLY A 266 -16.72 16.18 -16.10
C GLY A 266 -15.53 16.25 -15.15
N ASN A 267 -14.92 17.45 -15.09
CA ASN A 267 -13.71 17.74 -14.31
C ASN A 267 -12.55 16.80 -14.67
N SER A 268 -12.34 16.59 -15.96
CA SER A 268 -11.21 15.85 -16.52
C SER A 268 -10.64 16.64 -17.69
N THR A 269 -9.32 16.82 -17.76
CA THR A 269 -8.65 17.63 -18.80
C THR A 269 -7.38 16.94 -19.32
N ASP A 270 -6.93 17.30 -20.52
CA ASP A 270 -5.61 16.90 -21.06
C ASP A 270 -5.34 15.38 -21.13
N TRP A 271 -6.39 14.58 -21.34
CA TRP A 271 -6.28 13.13 -21.51
C TRP A 271 -5.71 12.78 -22.88
N LYS A 272 -4.79 11.80 -22.92
CA LYS A 272 -4.28 11.21 -24.16
C LYS A 272 -4.76 9.78 -24.29
N ILE A 273 -5.53 9.51 -25.35
CA ILE A 273 -6.09 8.19 -25.65
C ILE A 273 -5.50 7.72 -26.99
N ASN A 274 -4.59 6.76 -26.98
CA ASN A 274 -3.82 6.39 -28.18
C ASN A 274 -3.72 4.87 -28.36
N ASN A 275 -3.92 4.37 -29.59
CA ASN A 275 -3.62 2.97 -29.96
C ASN A 275 -4.34 1.90 -29.11
N ASN A 276 -5.52 2.19 -28.57
CA ASN A 276 -6.32 1.18 -27.86
C ASN A 276 -7.18 0.37 -28.84
N SER A 277 -7.40 -0.90 -28.54
CA SER A 277 -8.30 -1.79 -29.27
C SER A 277 -9.60 -1.98 -28.49
N PHE A 278 -10.75 -1.87 -29.17
CA PHE A 278 -12.07 -2.07 -28.59
C PHE A 278 -12.79 -3.18 -29.35
N TYR A 279 -13.18 -4.24 -28.67
CA TYR A 279 -13.82 -5.38 -29.32
C TYR A 279 -14.68 -6.19 -28.36
N ASP A 280 -15.47 -7.10 -28.90
CA ASP A 280 -16.16 -8.13 -28.14
C ASP A 280 -15.61 -9.50 -28.56
N THR A 281 -15.41 -10.40 -27.61
CA THR A 281 -14.92 -11.76 -27.88
C THR A 281 -16.05 -12.75 -28.15
N ALA A 282 -17.27 -12.39 -27.77
CA ALA A 282 -18.47 -13.16 -28.05
C ALA A 282 -19.32 -12.45 -29.11
N SER A 283 -19.99 -13.22 -29.97
CA SER A 283 -20.98 -12.68 -30.88
C SER A 283 -22.15 -12.08 -30.10
N LEU A 284 -22.43 -10.80 -30.35
CA LEU A 284 -23.59 -10.11 -29.78
C LEU A 284 -24.77 -10.25 -30.74
N VAL A 285 -25.87 -10.80 -30.22
CA VAL A 285 -27.11 -10.91 -30.99
C VAL A 285 -27.92 -9.63 -30.79
N CYS A 286 -27.96 -8.78 -31.82
CA CYS A 286 -28.91 -7.66 -31.83
C CYS A 286 -30.33 -8.22 -32.01
N LYS A 287 -31.20 -8.04 -31.01
CA LYS A 287 -32.62 -8.35 -31.15
C LYS A 287 -33.29 -7.19 -31.89
N PHE A 288 -33.57 -7.38 -33.17
CA PHE A 288 -34.50 -6.49 -33.87
C PHE A 288 -35.90 -6.74 -33.31
N TRP A 289 -36.56 -5.68 -32.84
CA TRP A 289 -37.97 -5.72 -32.49
C TRP A 289 -38.76 -6.09 -33.75
N GLN A 290 -39.23 -7.34 -33.83
CA GLN A 290 -40.30 -7.67 -34.76
C GLN A 290 -41.55 -6.99 -34.21
N LYS A 291 -42.02 -5.95 -34.92
CA LYS A 291 -43.31 -5.30 -34.65
C LYS A 291 -44.46 -6.27 -34.89
#